data_AF-A0A8B8FSC8-F1
#
_entry.id   AF-A0A8B8FSC8-F1
#
_cell.length_a   1.000
_cell.length_b   1.000
_cell.length_c   1.000
_cell.angle_alpha   90.00
_cell.angle_beta   90.00
_cell.angle_gamma   90.00
#
_symmetry.space_group_name_H-M   'P 1'
#
loop_
_entity.id
_entity.type
_entity.pdbx_description
1 polymer ?
#
loop_
_entity_poly.entity_id
_entity_poly.type
_entity_poly.pdbx_seq_one_letter_code
_entity_poly.pdbx_strand_id
1 'polypeptide(L)'
;MTISSTTFSHKDVHKCTWKSPNGHTYNQIDHVLIDHRFRSTILNLKKICTNNNNKMMKFDITKLMREEENQKYIHEIEKELEADQVGEKNIEHMWKTIKEVIIAAAKKILEKSRHKSKSWYNDKCRKEKGELLNGEMPETSVSKWKEQRAEAELKEITFDETIKAINN
;
A
#
# COMPACT_ATOMS: atom_id res chain seq x y z
N MET A 1 -18.34 16.73 -5.41
CA MET A 1 -18.04 15.35 -4.97
C MET A 1 -16.81 14.85 -5.72
N THR A 2 -15.92 14.09 -5.09
CA THR A 2 -14.69 13.53 -5.69
C THR A 2 -14.66 12.02 -5.42
N ILE A 3 -14.28 11.22 -6.41
CA ILE A 3 -14.03 9.79 -6.22
C ILE A 3 -12.59 9.63 -5.71
N SER A 4 -12.42 9.12 -4.50
CA SER A 4 -11.09 9.02 -3.86
C SER A 4 -10.09 8.24 -4.70
N SER A 5 -10.52 7.16 -5.36
CA SER A 5 -9.67 6.26 -6.12
C SER A 5 -9.08 6.86 -7.40
N THR A 6 -9.63 7.97 -7.90
CA THR A 6 -9.11 8.70 -9.07
C THR A 6 -8.17 9.84 -8.67
N THR A 7 -7.98 10.09 -7.38
CA THR A 7 -7.18 11.21 -6.86
C THR A 7 -5.69 11.08 -7.15
N PHE A 8 -5.17 9.86 -7.32
CA PHE A 8 -3.76 9.60 -7.59
C PHE A 8 -3.56 8.67 -8.77
N SER A 9 -2.47 8.87 -9.52
CA SER A 9 -2.04 7.92 -10.53
C SER A 9 -1.52 6.64 -9.86
N HIS A 10 -2.21 5.54 -10.12
CA HIS A 10 -1.83 4.20 -9.66
C HIS A 10 -1.49 3.31 -10.85
N LYS A 11 -0.55 2.38 -10.66
CA LYS A 11 -0.31 1.29 -11.62
C LYS A 11 -1.57 0.42 -11.73
N ASP A 12 -1.86 -0.11 -12.90
CA ASP A 12 -3.11 -0.86 -13.14
C ASP A 12 -3.27 -2.09 -12.24
N VAL A 13 -2.17 -2.74 -11.87
CA VAL A 13 -2.13 -3.83 -10.87
C VAL A 13 -2.67 -3.45 -9.49
N HIS A 14 -2.90 -2.17 -9.23
CA HIS A 14 -3.42 -1.65 -7.96
C HIS A 14 -4.80 -0.99 -8.10
N LYS A 15 -5.40 -0.94 -9.29
CA LYS A 15 -6.71 -0.32 -9.51
C LYS A 15 -7.88 -1.29 -9.30
N CYS A 16 -7.65 -2.58 -9.55
CA CYS A 16 -8.67 -3.61 -9.39
C CYS A 16 -9.05 -3.82 -7.91
N THR A 17 -10.34 -3.78 -7.61
CA THR A 17 -10.90 -4.14 -6.29
C THR A 17 -11.67 -5.45 -6.32
N TRP A 18 -12.05 -5.93 -7.51
CA TRP A 18 -12.77 -7.20 -7.68
C TRP A 18 -12.23 -8.02 -8.85
N LYS A 19 -12.07 -9.32 -8.63
CA LYS A 19 -11.64 -10.29 -9.64
C LYS A 19 -12.75 -11.31 -9.85
N SER A 20 -13.07 -11.60 -11.10
CA SER A 20 -14.07 -12.62 -11.43
C SER A 20 -13.65 -14.02 -10.96
N PRO A 21 -14.60 -14.94 -10.69
CA PRO A 21 -14.27 -16.31 -10.28
C PRO A 21 -13.40 -17.06 -11.29
N ASN A 22 -13.58 -16.79 -12.58
CA ASN A 22 -12.75 -17.37 -13.65
C ASN A 22 -11.35 -16.72 -13.76
N GLY A 23 -11.10 -15.64 -13.02
CA GLY A 23 -9.82 -14.96 -12.92
C GLY A 23 -9.34 -14.17 -14.13
N HIS A 24 -10.17 -14.05 -15.17
CA HIS A 24 -9.85 -13.33 -16.40
C HIS A 24 -10.24 -11.84 -16.37
N THR A 25 -11.26 -11.47 -15.58
CA THR A 25 -11.77 -10.11 -15.50
C THR A 25 -11.40 -9.46 -14.17
N TYR A 26 -10.93 -8.23 -14.26
CA TYR A 26 -10.52 -7.42 -13.12
C TYR A 26 -11.26 -6.08 -13.23
N ASN A 27 -12.06 -5.76 -12.22
CA ASN A 27 -12.89 -4.55 -12.20
C ASN A 27 -12.55 -3.71 -10.97
N GLN A 28 -12.83 -2.43 -11.08
CA GLN A 28 -12.89 -1.52 -9.95
C GLN A 28 -14.35 -1.24 -9.65
N ILE A 29 -14.89 -1.86 -8.60
CA ILE A 29 -16.32 -1.72 -8.25
C ILE A 29 -16.51 -0.98 -6.93
N ASP A 30 -15.45 -0.88 -6.13
CA ASP A 30 -15.48 -0.23 -4.82
C ASP A 30 -14.94 1.20 -4.94
N HIS A 31 -15.82 2.18 -4.79
CA HIS A 31 -15.47 3.59 -4.80
C HIS A 31 -15.94 4.28 -3.51
N VAL A 32 -15.04 5.07 -2.93
CA VAL A 32 -15.39 5.98 -1.83
C VAL A 32 -15.52 7.39 -2.39
N LEU A 33 -16.72 7.96 -2.23
CA LEU A 33 -17.05 9.34 -2.58
C LEU A 33 -16.75 10.26 -1.41
N ILE A 34 -16.11 11.39 -1.68
CA ILE A 34 -15.74 12.39 -0.67
C ILE A 34 -16.15 13.78 -1.16
N ASP A 35 -16.69 14.59 -0.27
CA ASP A 35 -17.02 15.97 -0.61
C ASP A 35 -15.77 16.74 -1.08
N HIS A 36 -15.94 17.64 -2.06
CA HIS A 36 -14.82 18.38 -2.63
C HIS A 36 -14.05 19.18 -1.57
N ARG A 37 -14.73 19.67 -0.51
CA ARG A 37 -14.10 20.41 0.59
C ARG A 37 -13.06 19.59 1.37
N PHE A 38 -13.18 18.26 1.35
CA PHE A 38 -12.27 17.35 2.05
C PHE A 38 -11.28 16.67 1.08
N ARG A 39 -11.22 17.08 -0.19
CA ARG A 39 -10.30 16.47 -1.17
C ARG A 39 -8.84 16.48 -0.71
N SER A 40 -8.41 17.51 0.03
CA SER A 40 -7.04 17.63 0.56
C SER A 40 -6.69 16.66 1.69
N THR A 41 -7.68 16.02 2.33
CA THR A 41 -7.44 15.03 3.38
C THR A 41 -7.09 13.65 2.84
N ILE A 42 -7.31 13.42 1.54
CA ILE A 42 -6.96 12.17 0.87
C ILE A 42 -5.43 12.12 0.74
N LEU A 43 -4.78 11.20 1.44
CA LEU A 43 -3.32 11.05 1.45
C LEU A 43 -2.88 9.77 0.73
N ASN A 44 -1.84 9.89 -0.12
CA ASN A 44 -1.23 8.73 -0.77
C ASN A 44 -0.15 8.10 0.12
N LEU A 45 -0.55 7.16 0.97
CA LEU A 45 0.35 6.48 1.91
C LEU A 45 1.50 5.72 1.21
N LYS A 46 1.29 5.21 -0.02
CA LYS A 46 2.35 4.53 -0.80
C LYS A 46 3.50 5.46 -1.19
N LYS A 47 3.21 6.74 -1.47
CA LYS A 47 4.25 7.72 -1.79
C LYS A 47 5.05 8.11 -0.55
N ILE A 48 4.37 8.21 0.60
CA ILE A 48 5.00 8.57 1.88
C ILE A 48 6.04 7.52 2.30
N CYS A 49 5.73 6.22 2.16
CA CYS A 49 6.65 5.15 2.55
C CYS A 49 7.80 4.87 1.56
N THR A 50 7.77 5.49 0.37
CA THR A 50 8.78 5.32 -0.70
C THR A 50 9.68 6.53 -0.90
N ASN A 51 9.44 7.65 -0.22
CA ASN A 51 10.28 8.83 -0.32
C ASN A 51 11.67 8.50 0.24
N ASN A 52 12.73 8.64 -0.57
CA ASN A 52 14.09 8.13 -0.28
C ASN A 52 14.68 8.64 1.04
N ASN A 53 14.23 9.79 1.54
CA ASN A 53 14.69 10.39 2.79
C ASN A 53 13.99 9.80 4.04
N ASN A 54 12.96 8.97 3.87
CA ASN A 54 12.12 8.46 4.97
C ASN A 54 11.66 7.00 4.74
N LYS A 55 12.53 6.16 4.17
CA LYS A 55 12.23 4.74 3.97
C LYS A 55 12.05 4.07 5.34
N MET A 56 10.80 3.76 5.71
CA MET A 56 10.50 3.06 6.96
C MET A 56 11.36 1.79 7.07
N MET A 57 12.17 1.71 8.13
CA MET A 57 12.92 0.50 8.45
C MET A 57 11.92 -0.63 8.72
N LYS A 58 12.11 -1.75 8.02
CA LYS A 58 11.37 -2.99 8.29
C LYS A 58 12.20 -3.85 9.24
N PHE A 59 11.59 -4.28 10.33
CA PHE A 59 12.19 -5.17 11.32
C PHE A 59 11.67 -6.60 11.14
N ASP A 60 12.50 -7.59 11.49
CA ASP A 60 12.07 -8.99 11.49
C ASP A 60 11.24 -9.30 12.75
N ILE A 61 9.92 -9.14 12.63
CA ILE A 61 8.98 -9.39 13.73
C ILE A 61 8.89 -10.88 14.13
N THR A 62 9.45 -11.80 13.34
CA THR A 62 9.41 -13.23 13.68
C THR A 62 10.19 -13.53 14.96
N LYS A 63 11.19 -12.70 15.30
CA LYS A 63 11.90 -12.81 16.58
C LYS A 63 11.00 -12.60 17.79
N LEU A 64 9.97 -11.75 17.67
CA LEU A 64 8.99 -11.50 18.74
C LEU A 64 8.03 -12.67 18.95
N MET A 65 8.06 -13.70 18.09
CA MET A 65 7.31 -14.94 18.35
C MET A 65 7.96 -15.76 19.48
N ARG A 66 9.21 -15.44 19.87
CA ARG A 66 9.87 -16.04 21.02
C ARG A 66 9.55 -15.19 22.25
N GLU A 67 9.02 -15.84 23.28
CA GLU A 67 8.58 -15.16 24.51
C GLU A 67 9.70 -14.35 25.16
N GLU A 68 10.92 -14.88 25.22
CA GLU A 68 12.07 -14.16 25.82
C GLU A 68 12.42 -12.86 25.09
N GLU A 69 12.37 -12.85 23.76
CA GLU A 69 12.68 -11.66 22.94
C GLU A 69 11.55 -10.64 23.05
N ASN A 70 10.31 -11.12 23.12
CA ASN A 70 9.14 -10.28 23.31
C ASN A 70 9.18 -9.56 24.67
N GLN A 71 9.49 -10.30 25.75
CA GLN A 71 9.62 -9.71 27.08
C GLN A 71 10.76 -8.70 27.16
N LYS A 72 11.92 -9.00 26.56
CA LYS A 72 13.03 -8.04 26.45
C LYS A 72 12.60 -6.76 25.71
N TYR A 73 11.81 -6.91 24.65
CA TYR A 73 11.32 -5.79 23.85
C TYR A 73 10.33 -4.91 24.61
N ILE A 74 9.38 -5.52 25.30
CA ILE A 74 8.43 -4.80 26.16
C ILE A 74 9.17 -4.06 27.27
N HIS A 75 10.07 -4.75 27.98
CA HIS A 75 10.85 -4.15 29.07
C HIS A 75 11.69 -2.96 28.60
N GLU A 76 12.28 -3.03 27.40
CA GLU A 76 13.04 -1.91 26.83
C GLU A 76 12.14 -0.71 26.53
N ILE A 77 10.93 -0.93 26.02
CA ILE A 77 9.96 0.15 25.77
C ILE A 77 9.52 0.80 27.08
N GLU A 78 9.14 -0.01 28.07
CA GLU A 78 8.66 0.48 29.36
C GLU A 78 9.73 1.34 30.06
N LYS A 79 10.98 0.85 30.07
CA LYS A 79 12.12 1.57 30.64
C LYS A 79 12.33 2.94 29.99
N GLU A 80 12.31 3.01 28.66
CA GLU A 80 12.52 4.27 27.93
C GLU A 80 11.34 5.23 28.11
N LEU A 81 10.12 4.72 28.27
CA LEU A 81 8.93 5.53 28.49
C LEU A 81 8.87 6.13 29.90
N GLU A 82 9.35 5.40 30.92
CA GLU A 82 9.44 5.88 32.30
C GLU A 82 10.43 7.05 32.45
N ALA A 83 11.55 7.03 31.71
CA ALA A 83 12.53 8.11 31.72
C ALA A 83 11.98 9.46 31.22
N ASP A 84 10.92 9.43 30.42
CA ASP A 84 10.37 10.58 29.70
C ASP A 84 9.18 11.27 30.40
N GLN A 85 8.75 10.83 31.58
CA GLN A 85 7.56 11.36 32.28
C GLN A 85 7.73 12.77 32.90
N VAL A 86 8.83 13.47 32.62
CA VAL A 86 9.12 14.79 33.18
C VAL A 86 8.57 15.90 32.26
N GLY A 87 7.34 16.36 32.50
CA GLY A 87 6.81 17.64 32.00
C GLY A 87 5.45 17.62 31.29
N GLU A 88 4.77 18.76 31.26
CA GLU A 88 3.57 18.99 30.44
C GLU A 88 3.94 18.93 28.95
N LYS A 89 3.53 17.86 28.25
CA LYS A 89 3.85 17.63 26.84
C LYS A 89 2.58 17.75 25.98
N ASN A 90 2.71 18.46 24.86
CA ASN A 90 1.69 18.52 23.81
C ASN A 90 1.47 17.11 23.18
N ILE A 91 0.23 16.78 22.78
CA ILE A 91 -0.14 15.53 22.11
C ILE A 91 0.80 15.18 20.95
N GLU A 92 1.18 16.15 20.12
CA GLU A 92 2.09 15.90 18.99
C GLU A 92 3.48 15.46 19.47
N HIS A 93 3.94 16.05 20.58
CA HIS A 93 5.22 15.70 21.18
C HIS A 93 5.17 14.31 21.80
N MET A 94 4.07 13.96 22.49
CA MET A 94 3.86 12.61 23.04
C MET A 94 3.87 11.54 21.95
N TRP A 95 3.15 11.76 20.84
CA TRP A 95 3.16 10.83 19.71
C TRP A 95 4.55 10.66 19.11
N LYS A 96 5.28 11.76 18.97
CA LYS A 96 6.66 11.73 18.47
C LYS A 96 7.57 10.93 19.40
N THR A 97 7.49 11.15 20.71
CA THR A 97 8.25 10.40 21.72
C THR A 97 7.96 8.91 21.64
N ILE A 98 6.68 8.50 21.67
CA ILE A 98 6.28 7.09 21.61
C ILE A 98 6.83 6.43 20.34
N LYS A 99 6.72 7.12 19.20
CA LYS A 99 7.25 6.63 17.93
C LYS A 99 8.76 6.44 17.97
N GLU A 100 9.51 7.36 18.56
CA GLU A 100 10.97 7.29 18.67
C GLU A 100 11.40 6.15 19.59
N VAL A 101 10.76 5.98 20.74
CA VAL A 101 10.99 4.88 21.69
C VAL A 101 10.76 3.52 21.03
N ILE A 102 9.62 3.33 20.35
CA ILE A 102 9.31 2.08 19.64
C ILE A 102 10.39 1.76 18.60
N ILE A 103 10.81 2.77 17.82
CA ILE A 103 11.84 2.58 16.79
C ILE A 103 13.20 2.28 17.42
N ALA A 104 13.55 2.91 18.55
CA ALA A 104 14.81 2.69 19.25
C ALA A 104 14.88 1.27 19.85
N ALA A 105 13.85 0.86 20.59
CA ALA A 105 13.72 -0.50 21.13
C ALA A 105 13.79 -1.54 20.00
N ALA A 106 13.10 -1.27 18.88
CA ALA A 106 13.10 -2.17 17.72
C ALA A 106 14.49 -2.26 17.10
N LYS A 107 15.25 -1.16 16.99
CA LYS A 107 16.64 -1.20 16.50
C LYS A 107 17.58 -1.97 17.42
N LYS A 108 17.33 -1.96 18.73
CA LYS A 108 18.18 -2.62 19.72
C LYS A 108 17.99 -4.13 19.72
N ILE A 109 16.74 -4.58 19.64
CA ILE A 109 16.38 -6.00 19.84
C ILE A 109 16.10 -6.70 18.50
N LEU A 110 15.48 -6.00 17.56
CA LEU A 110 15.14 -6.54 16.26
C LEU A 110 16.21 -6.21 15.22
N GLU A 111 16.59 -7.22 14.45
CA GLU A 111 17.43 -7.01 13.28
C GLU A 111 16.60 -6.44 12.12
N LYS A 112 17.27 -5.73 11.22
CA LYS A 112 16.67 -5.31 9.96
C LYS A 112 16.17 -6.53 9.20
N SER A 113 14.91 -6.48 8.78
CA SER A 113 14.33 -7.51 7.92
C SER A 113 15.14 -7.60 6.63
N ARG A 114 15.84 -8.71 6.45
CA ARG A 114 16.49 -9.03 5.19
C ARG A 114 15.42 -9.47 4.20
N HIS A 115 15.51 -8.98 2.97
CA HIS A 115 14.71 -9.54 1.89
C HIS A 115 15.10 -11.01 1.74
N LYS A 116 14.24 -11.93 2.20
CA LYS A 116 14.35 -13.34 1.84
C LYS A 116 14.09 -13.41 0.34
N SER A 117 15.11 -13.80 -0.43
CA SER A 117 14.90 -14.15 -1.84
C SER A 117 13.79 -15.19 -1.85
N LYS A 118 12.73 -14.95 -2.62
CA LYS A 118 11.69 -15.96 -2.79
C LYS A 118 12.38 -17.20 -3.36
N SER A 119 12.14 -18.37 -2.77
CA SER A 119 12.83 -19.61 -3.17
C SER A 119 12.58 -19.96 -4.64
N TRP A 120 11.40 -19.63 -5.15
CA TRP A 120 11.07 -19.78 -6.57
C TRP A 120 11.72 -18.74 -7.50
N TYR A 121 12.30 -17.66 -6.95
CA TYR A 121 12.90 -16.57 -7.70
C TYR A 121 14.42 -16.75 -7.73
N ASN A 122 14.87 -17.56 -8.69
CA ASN A 122 16.26 -17.98 -8.88
C ASN A 122 17.07 -17.00 -9.77
N ASP A 123 18.35 -17.29 -9.98
CA ASP A 123 19.24 -16.45 -10.81
C ASP A 123 18.81 -16.36 -12.27
N LYS A 124 18.18 -17.43 -12.79
CA LYS A 124 17.59 -17.42 -14.13
C LYS A 124 16.48 -16.37 -14.23
N CYS A 125 15.54 -16.34 -13.29
CA CYS A 125 14.49 -15.31 -13.23
C CYS A 125 15.08 -13.90 -13.06
N ARG A 126 16.18 -13.74 -12.30
CA ARG A 126 16.89 -12.46 -12.17
C ARG A 126 17.47 -11.99 -13.49
N LYS A 127 18.11 -12.90 -14.23
CA LYS A 127 18.73 -12.63 -15.53
C LYS A 127 17.67 -12.25 -16.58
N GLU A 128 16.62 -13.05 -16.71
CA GLU A 128 15.51 -12.79 -17.64
C GLU A 128 14.84 -11.44 -17.35
N LYS A 129 14.61 -11.10 -16.08
CA LYS A 129 14.08 -9.79 -15.71
C LYS A 129 15.03 -8.66 -16.07
N GLY A 130 16.34 -8.86 -15.89
CA GLY A 130 17.37 -7.88 -16.28
C GLY A 130 17.39 -7.66 -17.79
N GLU A 131 17.31 -8.74 -18.56
CA GLU A 131 17.22 -8.71 -20.02
C GLU A 131 15.93 -8.03 -20.49
N LEU A 132 14.78 -8.24 -19.83
CA LEU A 132 13.53 -7.53 -20.15
C LEU A 132 13.57 -6.04 -19.84
N LEU A 133 14.35 -5.62 -18.83
CA LEU A 133 14.48 -4.21 -18.46
C LEU A 133 15.51 -3.47 -19.33
N ASN A 134 16.52 -4.18 -19.81
CA ASN A 134 17.62 -3.63 -20.61
C ASN A 134 17.49 -3.94 -22.11
N GLY A 135 16.56 -4.81 -22.49
CA GLY A 135 16.30 -5.18 -23.87
C GLY A 135 15.59 -4.06 -24.61
N GLU A 136 15.97 -3.86 -25.87
CA GLU A 136 15.26 -2.95 -26.76
C GLU A 136 13.82 -3.44 -26.93
N MET A 137 12.89 -2.50 -26.83
CA MET A 137 11.46 -2.77 -27.00
C MET A 137 11.25 -3.34 -28.40
N PRO A 138 10.57 -4.49 -28.57
CA PRO A 138 10.38 -5.06 -29.90
C PRO A 138 9.67 -4.06 -30.81
N GLU A 139 10.20 -3.86 -32.03
CA GLU A 139 9.62 -2.93 -33.03
C GLU A 139 8.17 -3.25 -33.35
N THR A 140 7.81 -4.54 -33.27
CA THR A 140 6.43 -4.99 -33.36
C THR A 140 5.77 -4.88 -32.00
N SER A 141 4.77 -4.00 -31.87
CA SER A 141 4.00 -3.86 -30.64
C SER A 141 3.49 -5.22 -30.17
N VAL A 142 3.78 -5.58 -28.93
CA VAL A 142 3.04 -6.66 -28.25
C VAL A 142 1.56 -6.35 -28.42
N SER A 143 0.77 -7.32 -28.88
CA SER A 143 -0.67 -7.15 -29.11
C SER A 143 -1.27 -6.47 -27.88
N LYS A 144 -1.72 -5.23 -28.09
CA LYS A 144 -2.22 -4.33 -27.07
C LYS A 144 -3.13 -5.13 -26.14
N TRP A 145 -2.81 -5.20 -24.85
CA TRP A 145 -3.76 -5.67 -23.84
C TRP A 145 -5.06 -4.94 -24.14
N LYS A 146 -6.07 -5.66 -24.63
CA LYS A 146 -7.40 -5.09 -24.83
C LYS A 146 -7.94 -4.86 -23.43
N GLU A 147 -7.65 -3.68 -22.90
CA GLU A 147 -8.32 -3.13 -21.73
C GLU A 147 -9.81 -3.11 -22.09
N GLN A 148 -10.54 -4.14 -21.71
CA GLN A 148 -11.99 -4.21 -21.84
C GLN A 148 -12.59 -3.33 -20.74
N ARG A 149 -12.36 -2.02 -20.81
CA ARG A 149 -13.18 -1.10 -20.04
C ARG A 149 -14.57 -1.10 -20.65
N ALA A 150 -15.55 -1.54 -19.88
CA ALA A 150 -16.96 -1.31 -20.17
C ALA A 150 -17.30 0.20 -20.29
N GLU A 151 -16.38 1.11 -19.90
CA GLU A 151 -16.53 2.56 -20.04
C GLU A 151 -16.77 3.01 -21.50
N ALA A 152 -16.29 2.28 -22.50
CA ALA A 152 -16.53 2.63 -23.91
C ALA A 152 -17.94 2.24 -24.40
N GLU A 153 -18.69 1.43 -23.64
CA GLU A 153 -20.03 0.93 -24.00
C GLU A 153 -21.14 1.39 -23.04
N LEU A 154 -20.85 2.30 -22.10
CA LEU A 154 -21.90 3.01 -21.40
C LEU A 154 -22.49 4.07 -22.32
N LYS A 155 -23.42 3.66 -23.19
CA LYS A 155 -24.45 4.58 -23.66
C LYS A 155 -25.11 5.14 -22.40
N GLU A 156 -25.11 6.45 -22.24
CA GLU A 156 -25.78 7.13 -21.13
C GLU A 156 -27.20 6.57 -21.03
N ILE A 157 -27.46 5.75 -20.00
CA ILE A 157 -28.78 5.21 -19.74
C ILE A 157 -29.66 6.42 -19.42
N THR A 158 -30.70 6.60 -20.21
CA THR A 158 -31.58 7.75 -20.07
C THR A 158 -32.44 7.59 -18.80
N PHE A 159 -32.85 8.71 -18.22
CA PHE A 159 -33.65 8.73 -17.00
C PHE A 159 -34.93 7.87 -17.12
N ASP A 160 -35.56 7.88 -18.30
CA ASP A 160 -36.76 7.11 -18.61
C ASP A 160 -36.51 5.58 -18.63
N GLU A 161 -35.35 5.14 -19.12
CA GLU A 161 -34.96 3.72 -19.07
C GLU A 161 -34.75 3.24 -17.64
N THR A 162 -34.30 4.15 -16.76
CA THR A 162 -34.10 3.86 -15.33
C THR A 162 -35.43 3.70 -14.60
N ILE A 163 -36.40 4.59 -14.86
CA ILE A 163 -37.76 4.52 -14.30
C ILE A 163 -38.47 3.23 -14.73
N LYS A 164 -38.28 2.81 -15.98
CA LYS A 164 -38.92 1.61 -16.53
C LYS A 164 -38.38 0.31 -15.93
N ALA A 165 -37.10 0.28 -15.56
CA ALA A 165 -36.47 -0.88 -14.93
C ALA A 165 -36.84 -1.04 -13.44
N ILE A 166 -37.22 0.04 -12.75
CA ILE A 166 -37.60 0.01 -11.34
C ILE A 166 -39.05 -0.46 -11.15
N ASN A 167 -39.92 -0.19 -12.13
CA ASN A 167 -41.36 -0.43 -12.05
C ASN A 167 -41.82 -1.75 -12.71
N ASN A 168 -40.90 -2.67 -13.02
CA ASN A 168 -41.18 -3.94 -13.68
C ASN A 168 -40.67 -5.12 -12.85
#